data_AF-A0A2R6CIF3-F1
#
_entry.id   AF-A0A2R6CIF3-F1
#
_cell.length_a   1.000
_cell.length_b   1.000
_cell.length_c   1.000
_cell.angle_alpha   90.00
_cell.angle_beta   90.00
_cell.angle_gamma   90.00
#
_symmetry.space_group_name_H-M   'P 1'
#
loop_
_entity.id
_entity.type
_entity.pdbx_description
1 polymer ?
#
loop_
_entity_poly.entity_id
_entity_poly.type
_entity_poly.pdbx_seq_one_letter_code
_entity_poly.pdbx_strand_id
1 'polypeptide(L)'
;MDIRNHPDAPDPELFAKSEIMIEPVPRAEIQRRREDGRVLLEDNVREREDLDVMAYISESPDGKNAQSVGVAMYRLTQLFGAPQFPEYQAGEDISHRTDEVFKYLFRASMDDPRPEGIPEEWLLTVHDSHVRFAASVAEWRETEPEGGFRADDDLALTTYALAQQLVTDAVACVYEDMPY
;
A
#
# COMPACT_ATOMS: atom_id res chain seq x y z
N MET A 1 -13.70 -2.08 11.18
CA MET A 1 -12.79 -2.70 12.18
C MET A 1 -11.32 -2.39 11.87
N ASP A 2 -10.39 -2.36 12.84
CA ASP A 2 -8.94 -2.22 12.49
C ASP A 2 -8.42 -3.52 11.87
N ILE A 3 -7.63 -3.42 10.81
CA ILE A 3 -7.10 -4.58 10.05
C ILE A 3 -6.31 -5.55 10.93
N ARG A 4 -5.56 -5.09 11.95
CA ARG A 4 -4.82 -5.98 12.87
C ARG A 4 -5.72 -6.80 13.80
N ASN A 5 -6.99 -6.41 13.92
CA ASN A 5 -7.98 -7.14 14.71
C ASN A 5 -9.02 -7.85 13.83
N HIS A 6 -8.87 -7.79 12.49
CA HIS A 6 -9.79 -8.43 11.57
C HIS A 6 -9.59 -9.94 11.61
N PRO A 7 -10.65 -10.75 11.79
CA PRO A 7 -10.52 -12.20 12.00
C PRO A 7 -9.89 -12.93 10.81
N ASP A 8 -10.13 -12.42 9.59
CA ASP A 8 -9.63 -13.00 8.35
C ASP A 8 -8.34 -12.30 7.83
N ALA A 9 -7.81 -11.31 8.56
CA ALA A 9 -6.52 -10.73 8.19
C ALA A 9 -5.37 -11.66 8.57
N PRO A 10 -4.23 -11.63 7.84
CA PRO A 10 -3.08 -12.43 8.20
C PRO A 10 -2.56 -12.06 9.60
N ASP A 11 -2.05 -13.05 10.32
CA ASP A 11 -1.36 -12.85 11.59
C ASP A 11 -0.21 -11.84 11.39
N PRO A 12 -0.15 -10.72 12.14
CA PRO A 12 0.95 -9.77 12.04
C PRO A 12 2.33 -10.41 12.25
N GLU A 13 2.43 -11.48 13.05
CA GLU A 13 3.68 -12.22 13.22
C GLU A 13 4.13 -12.95 11.95
N LEU A 14 3.22 -13.21 11.02
CA LEU A 14 3.55 -13.84 9.74
C LEU A 14 4.54 -12.99 8.97
N PHE A 15 4.29 -11.68 8.89
CA PHE A 15 5.15 -10.78 8.15
C PHE A 15 6.57 -10.69 8.74
N ALA A 16 6.71 -10.82 10.06
CA ALA A 16 8.01 -10.88 10.72
C ALA A 16 8.76 -12.20 10.46
N LYS A 17 8.05 -13.28 10.11
CA LYS A 17 8.62 -14.61 9.82
C LYS A 17 8.89 -14.84 8.33
N SER A 18 8.33 -13.99 7.47
CA SER A 18 8.39 -14.10 6.02
C SER A 18 9.46 -13.18 5.46
N GLU A 19 10.14 -13.61 4.40
CA GLU A 19 10.97 -12.70 3.63
C GLU A 19 10.06 -11.90 2.68
N ILE A 20 9.93 -10.60 2.96
CA ILE A 20 9.07 -9.70 2.21
C ILE A 20 9.93 -8.60 1.60
N MET A 21 9.78 -8.42 0.29
CA MET A 21 10.42 -7.34 -0.44
C MET A 21 9.35 -6.42 -1.02
N ILE A 22 9.52 -5.12 -0.82
CA ILE A 22 8.64 -4.09 -1.36
C ILE A 22 9.48 -3.12 -2.17
N GLU A 23 9.24 -3.09 -3.48
CA GLU A 23 9.98 -2.24 -4.41
C GLU A 23 9.04 -1.23 -5.09
N PRO A 24 9.39 0.06 -5.12
CA PRO A 24 8.61 1.04 -5.87
C PRO A 24 8.68 0.73 -7.37
N VAL A 25 7.52 0.68 -8.04
CA VAL A 25 7.49 0.49 -9.49
C VAL A 25 8.07 1.74 -10.17
N PRO A 26 9.14 1.62 -10.99
CA PRO A 26 9.79 2.79 -11.57
C PRO A 26 8.83 3.63 -12.42
N ARG A 27 8.96 4.96 -12.34
CA ARG A 27 8.18 5.89 -13.17
C ARG A 27 8.24 5.56 -14.67
N ALA A 28 9.41 5.19 -15.17
CA ALA A 28 9.59 4.80 -16.56
C ALA A 28 8.78 3.55 -16.94
N GLU A 29 8.59 2.61 -16.01
CA GLU A 29 7.72 1.46 -16.21
C GLU A 29 6.25 1.90 -16.28
N ILE A 30 5.79 2.72 -15.33
CA ILE A 30 4.40 3.25 -15.31
C ILE A 30 4.08 3.99 -16.61
N GLN A 31 4.98 4.86 -17.05
CA GLN A 31 4.83 5.63 -18.30
C GLN A 31 4.75 4.70 -19.51
N ARG A 32 5.68 3.76 -19.63
CA ARG A 32 5.67 2.78 -20.72
C ARG A 32 4.38 1.96 -20.75
N ARG A 33 3.89 1.47 -19.60
CA ARG A 33 2.62 0.73 -19.52
C ARG A 33 1.45 1.57 -20.04
N ARG A 34 1.36 2.84 -19.62
CA ARG A 34 0.33 3.78 -20.10
C ARG A 34 0.45 4.07 -21.60
N GLU A 35 1.67 4.26 -22.11
CA GLU A 35 1.95 4.46 -23.54
C GLU A 35 1.57 3.24 -24.39
N ASP A 36 1.75 2.03 -23.85
CA ASP A 36 1.30 0.76 -24.44
C ASP A 36 -0.24 0.58 -24.37
N GLY A 37 -0.97 1.59 -23.89
CA GLY A 37 -2.43 1.57 -23.75
C GLY A 37 -2.93 0.75 -22.56
N ARG A 38 -2.06 0.33 -21.64
CA ARG A 38 -2.48 -0.39 -20.43
C ARG A 38 -3.10 0.58 -19.44
N VAL A 39 -4.13 0.11 -18.75
CA VAL A 39 -4.81 0.81 -17.66
C VAL A 39 -4.43 0.13 -16.35
N LEU A 40 -4.08 0.92 -15.34
CA LEU A 40 -3.90 0.43 -13.98
C LEU A 40 -5.27 0.38 -13.32
N LEU A 41 -5.68 -0.80 -12.90
CA LEU A 41 -6.89 -1.01 -12.11
C LEU A 41 -6.52 -1.20 -10.66
N GLU A 42 -7.39 -0.74 -9.76
CA GLU A 42 -7.16 -0.74 -8.32
C GLU A 42 -8.43 -1.22 -7.61
N ASP A 43 -8.30 -2.14 -6.66
CA ASP A 43 -9.36 -2.55 -5.73
C ASP A 43 -9.07 -1.95 -4.35
N ASN A 44 -9.73 -0.84 -4.03
CA ASN A 44 -9.50 -0.09 -2.79
C ASN A 44 -10.13 -0.83 -1.60
N VAL A 45 -9.27 -1.50 -0.83
CA VAL A 45 -9.67 -2.37 0.29
C VAL A 45 -10.45 -1.62 1.35
N ARG A 46 -10.13 -0.34 1.58
CA ARG A 46 -10.81 0.53 2.54
C ARG A 46 -12.26 0.81 2.16
N GLU A 47 -12.57 0.83 0.87
CA GLU A 47 -13.91 1.15 0.35
C GLU A 47 -14.78 -0.09 0.16
N ARG A 48 -14.23 -1.29 0.41
CA ARG A 48 -14.99 -2.54 0.39
C ARG A 48 -15.91 -2.65 1.60
N GLU A 49 -17.20 -2.40 1.38
CA GLU A 49 -18.25 -2.51 2.40
C GLU A 49 -18.33 -3.91 3.02
N ASP A 50 -18.00 -4.95 2.25
CA ASP A 50 -18.08 -6.34 2.70
C ASP A 50 -16.94 -6.77 3.62
N LEU A 51 -15.78 -6.09 3.55
CA LEU A 51 -14.66 -6.31 4.48
C LEU A 51 -14.75 -5.40 5.72
N ASP A 52 -15.46 -4.26 5.62
CA ASP A 52 -15.62 -3.26 6.69
C ASP A 52 -14.32 -2.99 7.48
N VAL A 53 -13.24 -2.75 6.74
CA VAL A 53 -11.88 -2.72 7.30
C VAL A 53 -11.24 -1.34 7.19
N MET A 54 -10.47 -1.00 8.22
CA MET A 54 -9.77 0.27 8.38
C MET A 54 -8.36 -0.01 8.90
N ALA A 55 -7.40 0.84 8.58
CA ALA A 55 -6.06 0.77 9.14
C ALA A 55 -5.75 2.06 9.91
N TYR A 56 -5.65 1.96 11.24
CA TYR A 56 -5.19 3.07 12.06
C TYR A 56 -3.66 3.19 11.97
N ILE A 57 -3.16 4.37 11.63
CA ILE A 57 -1.71 4.65 11.69
C ILE A 57 -1.31 4.83 13.15
N SER A 58 -1.09 3.72 13.86
CA SER A 58 -0.89 3.69 15.31
C SER A 58 -0.06 2.47 15.67
N GLU A 59 0.89 2.62 16.58
CA GLU A 59 1.60 1.48 17.19
C GLU A 59 0.64 0.59 18.00
N SER A 60 -0.49 1.14 18.49
CA SER A 60 -1.53 0.40 19.19
C SER A 60 -2.69 -0.04 18.26
N PRO A 61 -3.15 -1.31 18.30
CA PRO A 61 -4.30 -1.82 17.55
C PRO A 61 -5.65 -1.18 17.92
N ASP A 62 -5.77 -0.60 19.11
CA ASP A 62 -7.02 0.04 19.55
C ASP A 62 -7.26 1.44 18.95
N GLY A 63 -6.31 1.94 18.14
CA GLY A 63 -6.42 3.22 17.44
C GLY A 63 -6.41 4.45 18.35
N LYS A 64 -6.21 4.31 19.66
CA LYS A 64 -6.33 5.44 20.62
C LYS A 64 -5.33 6.56 20.38
N ASN A 65 -4.24 6.28 19.66
CA ASN A 65 -3.21 7.25 19.28
C ASN A 65 -2.99 7.29 17.75
N ALA A 66 -4.05 7.04 16.98
CA ALA A 66 -4.00 7.09 15.52
C ALA A 66 -3.47 8.44 15.04
N GLN A 67 -2.38 8.38 14.28
CA GLN A 67 -1.74 9.49 13.62
C GLN A 67 -2.49 9.86 12.35
N SER A 68 -2.23 11.07 11.87
CA SER A 68 -2.69 11.54 10.56
C SER A 68 -2.10 10.68 9.43
N VAL A 69 -2.84 10.54 8.33
CA VAL A 69 -2.34 9.94 7.08
C VAL A 69 -1.06 10.64 6.56
N GLY A 70 -0.85 11.91 6.93
CA GLY A 70 0.39 12.63 6.63
C GLY A 70 1.64 11.99 7.25
N VAL A 71 1.52 11.30 8.39
CA VAL A 71 2.63 10.54 8.99
C VAL A 71 2.99 9.34 8.11
N ALA A 72 1.99 8.62 7.59
CA ALA A 72 2.21 7.53 6.66
C ALA A 72 2.88 8.03 5.35
N MET A 73 2.38 9.12 4.78
CA MET A 73 2.98 9.75 3.59
C MET A 73 4.44 10.16 3.84
N TYR A 74 4.71 10.80 4.99
CA TYR A 74 6.06 11.21 5.36
C TYR A 74 6.99 10.00 5.47
N ARG A 75 6.51 8.90 6.07
CA ARG A 75 7.26 7.65 6.19
C ARG A 75 7.60 7.04 4.84
N LEU A 76 6.61 6.91 3.95
CA LEU A 76 6.86 6.42 2.59
C LEU A 76 7.86 7.29 1.84
N THR A 77 7.78 8.61 2.03
CA THR A 77 8.74 9.55 1.44
C THR A 77 10.16 9.35 1.95
N GLN A 78 10.35 9.04 3.24
CA GLN A 78 11.65 8.74 3.81
C GLN A 78 12.26 7.45 3.25
N LEU A 79 11.42 6.42 3.03
CA LEU A 79 11.88 5.09 2.60
C LEU A 79 12.09 4.99 1.09
N PHE A 80 11.21 5.62 0.30
CA PHE A 80 11.13 5.41 -1.15
C PHE A 80 11.26 6.70 -1.98
N GLY A 81 11.40 7.86 -1.33
CA GLY A 81 11.38 9.16 -2.02
C GLY A 81 9.97 9.57 -2.45
N ALA A 82 9.85 10.49 -3.40
CA ALA A 82 8.56 10.99 -3.86
C ALA A 82 7.71 9.92 -4.59
N PRO A 83 6.37 10.08 -4.63
CA PRO A 83 5.48 9.22 -5.43
C PRO A 83 5.94 9.03 -6.88
N GLN A 84 5.80 7.82 -7.43
CA GLN A 84 6.28 7.48 -8.77
C GLN A 84 5.35 7.98 -9.89
N PHE A 85 4.08 8.19 -9.57
CA PHE A 85 3.10 8.77 -10.47
C PHE A 85 3.38 10.26 -10.69
N PRO A 86 3.55 10.71 -11.95
CA PRO A 86 3.82 12.11 -12.27
C PRO A 86 2.86 13.09 -11.61
N GLU A 87 1.56 12.78 -11.64
CA GLU A 87 0.48 13.59 -11.08
C GLU A 87 0.56 13.78 -9.56
N TYR A 88 1.35 12.97 -8.84
CA TYR A 88 1.53 13.03 -7.39
C TYR A 88 2.91 13.56 -6.97
N GLN A 89 3.75 13.97 -7.92
CA GLN A 89 5.07 14.53 -7.63
C GLN A 89 4.94 15.88 -6.89
N ALA A 90 5.90 16.15 -5.99
CA ALA A 90 5.97 17.42 -5.27
C ALA A 90 6.26 18.58 -6.23
N GLY A 91 5.48 19.65 -6.14
CA GLY A 91 5.62 20.85 -6.98
C GLY A 91 4.77 20.85 -8.24
N GLU A 92 4.07 19.75 -8.53
CA GLU A 92 3.06 19.69 -9.60
C GLU A 92 1.77 20.43 -9.22
N ASP A 93 0.97 20.79 -10.21
CA ASP A 93 -0.34 21.41 -9.98
C ASP A 93 -1.26 20.46 -9.19
N ILE A 94 -1.68 20.88 -8.00
CA ILE A 94 -2.54 20.10 -7.11
C ILE A 94 -4.01 20.49 -7.21
N SER A 95 -4.38 21.44 -8.09
CA SER A 95 -5.73 22.00 -8.17
C SER A 95 -6.81 20.96 -8.51
N HIS A 96 -6.43 19.83 -9.10
CA HIS A 96 -7.31 18.73 -9.48
C HIS A 96 -7.42 17.63 -8.42
N ARG A 97 -6.61 17.67 -7.35
CA ARG A 97 -6.60 16.64 -6.29
C ARG A 97 -7.74 16.92 -5.31
N THR A 98 -8.91 16.32 -5.53
CA THR A 98 -10.07 16.48 -4.64
C THR A 98 -10.15 15.42 -3.56
N ASP A 99 -9.77 14.17 -3.88
CA ASP A 99 -10.00 13.01 -3.02
C ASP A 99 -8.73 12.21 -2.67
N GLU A 100 -7.67 12.31 -3.48
CA GLU A 100 -6.37 11.67 -3.26
C GLU A 100 -5.25 12.72 -3.42
N VAL A 101 -4.35 12.80 -2.43
CA VAL A 101 -3.25 13.76 -2.38
C VAL A 101 -1.90 13.10 -2.68
N PHE A 102 -1.75 11.80 -2.41
CA PHE A 102 -0.58 11.00 -2.78
C PHE A 102 -0.97 9.57 -3.18
N LYS A 103 -0.16 8.95 -4.05
CA LYS A 103 -0.28 7.53 -4.39
C LYS A 103 1.08 6.95 -4.75
N TYR A 104 1.46 5.87 -4.08
CA TYR A 104 2.63 5.06 -4.42
C TYR A 104 2.18 3.77 -5.10
N LEU A 105 2.94 3.27 -6.06
CA LEU A 105 2.76 1.94 -6.64
C LEU A 105 3.97 1.09 -6.29
N PHE A 106 3.72 -0.04 -5.65
CA PHE A 106 4.74 -1.01 -5.27
C PHE A 106 4.50 -2.35 -5.94
N ARG A 107 5.61 -3.07 -6.13
CA ARG A 107 5.65 -4.51 -6.33
C ARG A 107 6.03 -5.11 -4.98
N ALA A 108 5.16 -5.94 -4.43
CA ALA A 108 5.45 -6.73 -3.24
C ALA A 108 5.75 -8.16 -3.66
N SER A 109 6.76 -8.76 -3.05
CA SER A 109 6.99 -10.19 -3.11
C SER A 109 7.11 -10.77 -1.70
N MET A 110 6.63 -12.00 -1.53
CA MET A 110 6.59 -12.69 -0.25
C MET A 110 6.99 -14.16 -0.44
N ASP A 111 8.08 -14.55 0.21
CA ASP A 111 8.52 -15.94 0.30
C ASP A 111 7.89 -16.66 1.50
N ASP A 112 8.09 -17.97 1.59
CA ASP A 112 7.52 -18.80 2.65
C ASP A 112 8.08 -18.45 4.05
N PRO A 113 7.24 -18.44 5.10
CA PRO A 113 5.84 -18.86 5.11
C PRO A 113 4.88 -17.79 4.57
N ARG A 114 4.10 -18.13 3.55
CA ARG A 114 3.09 -17.25 2.94
C ARG A 114 1.68 -17.80 3.17
N PRO A 115 0.64 -16.97 3.35
CA PRO A 115 -0.73 -17.48 3.44
C PRO A 115 -1.12 -18.23 2.17
N GLU A 116 -1.94 -19.26 2.33
CA GLU A 116 -2.50 -19.98 1.18
C GLU A 116 -3.30 -19.02 0.29
N GLY A 117 -3.19 -19.16 -1.03
CA GLY A 117 -3.90 -18.30 -1.99
C GLY A 117 -3.21 -16.97 -2.33
N ILE A 118 -2.21 -16.53 -1.56
CA ILE A 118 -1.45 -15.30 -1.85
C ILE A 118 -0.40 -15.59 -2.93
N PRO A 119 -0.32 -14.77 -4.01
CA PRO A 119 0.70 -14.93 -5.06
C PRO A 119 2.11 -14.61 -4.55
N GLU A 120 3.16 -15.04 -5.27
CA GLU A 120 4.56 -14.77 -4.88
C GLU A 120 4.89 -13.29 -5.04
N GLU A 121 4.28 -12.66 -6.04
CA GLU A 121 4.40 -11.27 -6.35
C GLU A 121 3.02 -10.69 -6.69
N TRP A 122 2.74 -9.48 -6.20
CA TRP A 122 1.57 -8.70 -6.63
C TRP A 122 1.88 -7.20 -6.61
N LEU A 123 1.03 -6.43 -7.29
CA LEU A 123 1.08 -4.98 -7.22
C LEU A 123 0.12 -4.47 -6.16
N LEU A 124 0.56 -3.47 -5.42
CA LEU A 124 -0.29 -2.75 -4.49
C LEU A 124 -0.04 -1.25 -4.59
N THR A 125 -1.08 -0.45 -4.35
CA THR A 125 -0.93 0.99 -4.15
C THR A 125 -1.13 1.36 -2.70
N VAL A 126 -0.37 2.36 -2.24
CA VAL A 126 -0.57 3.00 -0.93
C VAL A 126 -0.87 4.46 -1.17
N HIS A 127 -2.03 4.91 -0.71
CA HIS A 127 -2.58 6.23 -1.03
C HIS A 127 -3.44 6.74 0.13
N ASP A 128 -3.90 7.98 0.02
CA ASP A 128 -5.03 8.44 0.80
C ASP A 128 -6.34 8.28 0.02
N SER A 129 -7.39 7.86 0.71
CA SER A 129 -8.78 7.95 0.24
C SER A 129 -9.56 8.77 1.26
N HIS A 130 -10.06 9.93 0.80
CA HIS A 130 -10.76 10.92 1.63
C HIS A 130 -9.98 11.30 2.91
N VAL A 131 -8.69 11.61 2.76
CA VAL A 131 -7.78 12.03 3.85
C VAL A 131 -7.53 10.94 4.90
N ARG A 132 -7.73 9.67 4.53
CA ARG A 132 -7.45 8.53 5.40
C ARG A 132 -6.57 7.53 4.67
N PHE A 133 -5.76 6.81 5.44
CA PHE A 133 -4.89 5.79 4.87
C PHE A 133 -5.70 4.71 4.14
N ALA A 134 -5.22 4.36 2.95
CA ALA A 134 -5.80 3.36 2.08
C ALA A 134 -4.67 2.57 1.38
N ALA A 135 -4.99 1.33 1.05
CA ALA A 135 -4.20 0.56 0.12
C ALA A 135 -5.14 -0.19 -0.83
N SER A 136 -4.67 -0.39 -2.05
CA SER A 136 -5.39 -1.16 -3.06
C SER A 136 -4.54 -2.30 -3.57
N VAL A 137 -5.19 -3.41 -3.91
CA VAL A 137 -4.57 -4.38 -4.83
C VAL A 137 -4.62 -3.78 -6.23
N ALA A 138 -3.55 -3.90 -7.01
CA ALA A 138 -3.47 -3.27 -8.32
C ALA A 138 -3.14 -4.27 -9.43
N GLU A 139 -3.58 -3.98 -10.65
CA GLU A 139 -3.27 -4.79 -11.82
C GLU A 139 -3.24 -3.96 -13.11
N TRP A 140 -2.28 -4.21 -13.99
CA TRP A 140 -2.27 -3.66 -15.34
C TRP A 140 -3.12 -4.50 -16.29
N ARG A 141 -4.14 -3.90 -16.89
CA ARG A 141 -5.01 -4.53 -17.90
C ARG A 141 -4.95 -3.77 -19.23
N GLU A 142 -5.43 -4.39 -20.31
CA GLU A 142 -5.57 -3.72 -21.62
C GLU A 142 -6.78 -2.79 -21.63
N THR A 143 -7.83 -3.18 -20.94
CA THR A 143 -9.09 -2.43 -20.82
C THR A 143 -9.65 -2.62 -19.42
N GLU A 144 -10.44 -1.65 -18.98
CA GLU A 144 -11.23 -1.77 -17.76
C GLU A 144 -12.35 -2.81 -17.97
N PRO A 145 -12.50 -3.81 -17.09
CA PRO A 145 -13.54 -4.82 -17.19
C PRO A 145 -14.91 -4.24 -16.87
N GLU A 146 -15.96 -4.78 -17.50
CA GLU A 146 -17.34 -4.48 -17.14
C GLU A 146 -17.61 -4.96 -15.71
N GLY A 147 -17.88 -4.03 -14.80
CA GLY A 147 -18.09 -4.31 -13.37
C GLY A 147 -16.93 -3.95 -12.45
N GLY A 148 -15.83 -3.42 -12.99
CA GLY A 148 -14.66 -3.00 -12.21
C GLY A 148 -13.74 -4.16 -11.84
N PHE A 149 -12.55 -3.83 -11.34
CA PHE A 149 -11.58 -4.79 -10.84
C PHE A 149 -11.83 -5.06 -9.35
N ARG A 150 -11.73 -6.33 -8.96
CA ARG A 150 -11.83 -6.77 -7.57
C ARG A 150 -10.85 -7.91 -7.33
N ALA A 151 -10.03 -7.76 -6.30
CA ALA A 151 -9.09 -8.77 -5.88
C ALA A 151 -9.75 -9.80 -4.97
N ASP A 152 -9.08 -10.93 -4.80
CA ASP A 152 -9.43 -11.92 -3.78
C ASP A 152 -9.34 -11.30 -2.38
N ASP A 153 -10.23 -11.73 -1.48
CA ASP A 153 -10.42 -11.15 -0.16
C ASP A 153 -9.18 -11.31 0.72
N ASP A 154 -8.53 -12.47 0.64
CA ASP A 154 -7.31 -12.76 1.40
C ASP A 154 -6.15 -11.88 0.90
N LEU A 155 -6.05 -11.68 -0.42
CA LEU A 155 -5.07 -10.78 -1.01
C LEU A 155 -5.33 -9.31 -0.65
N ALA A 156 -6.60 -8.90 -0.62
CA ALA A 156 -7.01 -7.56 -0.23
C ALA A 156 -6.63 -7.27 1.23
N LEU A 157 -7.01 -8.15 2.15
CA LEU A 157 -6.68 -8.02 3.58
C LEU A 157 -5.17 -8.10 3.83
N THR A 158 -4.47 -9.01 3.15
CA THR A 158 -3.00 -9.13 3.23
C THR A 158 -2.32 -7.86 2.75
N THR A 159 -2.77 -7.31 1.61
CA THR A 159 -2.24 -6.06 1.06
C THR A 159 -2.42 -4.90 2.02
N TYR A 160 -3.61 -4.79 2.63
CA TYR A 160 -3.90 -3.67 3.52
C TYR A 160 -3.16 -3.79 4.86
N ALA A 161 -3.01 -5.00 5.39
CA ALA A 161 -2.21 -5.28 6.58
C ALA A 161 -0.72 -4.98 6.33
N LEU A 162 -0.17 -5.45 5.21
CA LEU A 162 1.22 -5.19 4.82
C LEU A 162 1.48 -3.70 4.62
N ALA A 163 0.57 -2.99 3.95
CA ALA A 163 0.68 -1.55 3.74
C ALA A 163 0.64 -0.78 5.06
N GLN A 164 -0.23 -1.17 6.00
CA GLN A 164 -0.25 -0.57 7.34
C GLN A 164 1.09 -0.81 8.04
N GLN A 165 1.59 -2.05 8.04
CA GLN A 165 2.85 -2.40 8.68
C GLN A 165 4.02 -1.59 8.11
N LEU A 166 4.10 -1.45 6.78
CA LEU A 166 5.14 -0.67 6.11
C LEU A 166 5.24 0.78 6.64
N VAL A 167 4.11 1.39 7.00
CA VAL A 167 4.07 2.77 7.47
C VAL A 167 4.06 2.93 8.99
N THR A 168 3.78 1.86 9.75
CA THR A 168 3.81 1.86 11.21
C THR A 168 5.08 1.28 11.81
N ASP A 169 5.76 0.36 11.12
CA ASP A 169 6.94 -0.28 11.67
C ASP A 169 8.12 0.69 11.73
N ALA A 170 8.74 0.71 12.90
CA ALA A 170 10.01 1.36 13.12
C ALA A 170 11.10 0.57 12.37
N VAL A 171 11.38 0.96 11.12
CA VAL A 171 12.65 0.66 10.44
C VAL A 171 13.74 1.06 11.41
N ALA A 172 14.36 0.07 12.04
CA ALA A 172 15.55 0.28 12.83
C ALA A 172 16.60 0.85 11.87
N CYS A 173 16.87 2.14 11.99
CA CYS A 173 18.11 2.70 11.46
C CYS A 173 19.22 2.03 12.27
N VAL A 174 19.68 0.86 11.81
CA VAL A 174 20.97 0.34 12.22
C VAL A 174 21.95 1.35 11.66
N TYR A 175 22.30 2.35 12.48
CA TYR A 175 23.49 3.13 12.21
C TYR A 175 24.62 2.10 12.17
N GLU A 176 25.20 1.85 10.99
CA GLU A 176 26.53 1.27 10.93
C GLU A 176 27.38 2.09 11.89
N ASP A 177 27.97 1.42 12.89
CA ASP A 177 28.80 2.03 13.93
C ASP A 177 29.75 3.06 13.29
N MET A 178 29.39 4.35 13.33
CA MET A 178 30.30 5.41 12.95
C MET A 178 31.27 5.58 14.11
N PRO A 179 32.56 5.21 13.96
CA PRO A 179 33.53 5.45 15.01
C PRO A 179 33.71 6.96 15.17
N TYR A 180 33.57 7.43 16.43
CA TYR A 180 33.90 8.78 16.86
C TYR A 180 35.38 9.13 16.60
#